data_AF-A0A6B3GTH6-F1
#
_entry.id   AF-A0A6B3GTH6-F1
#
_cell.length_a   1.000
_cell.length_b   1.000
_cell.length_c   1.000
_cell.angle_alpha   90.00
_cell.angle_beta   90.00
_cell.angle_gamma   90.00
#
_symmetry.space_group_name_H-M   'P 1'
#
loop_
_entity.id
_entity.type
_entity.pdbx_description
1 polymer ?
#
loop_
_entity_poly.entity_id
_entity_poly.type
_entity_poly.pdbx_seq_one_letter_code
_entity_poly.pdbx_strand_id
1 'polypeptide(L)'
;MARRIAAGAAYGGGSIGLIGAAAVGVFLAEVQLAKRQVGGGTAPVPPSADGRYGVAFAGPNDAMRLGMLGDSTAAGQGVRRAGQTPGALLASGLAAVAERPVDLRNVALPGARSDDLERQVSLLLADPARVPDVCVIMIGANDVTHRMPATQSVRCLTTAVRRLRTAGAEVVVGTCPDLGTIEPVYQPLRWLAR
;
A
#
# COMPACT_ATOMS: atom_id res chain seq x y z
N MET A 1 -17.74 -40.11 -55.19
CA MET A 1 -17.28 -38.70 -55.14
C MET A 1 -17.40 -38.21 -53.70
N ALA A 2 -16.35 -38.38 -52.87
CA ALA A 2 -16.16 -37.74 -51.55
C ALA A 2 -14.93 -38.33 -50.80
N ARG A 3 -13.80 -38.47 -51.50
CA ARG A 3 -12.49 -38.70 -50.89
C ARG A 3 -11.64 -37.54 -51.36
N ARG A 4 -10.95 -36.85 -50.43
CA ARG A 4 -10.03 -35.69 -50.61
C ARG A 4 -10.54 -34.34 -50.07
N ILE A 5 -10.81 -34.21 -48.77
CA ILE A 5 -10.48 -32.98 -47.99
C ILE A 5 -10.14 -33.41 -46.55
N ALA A 6 -8.96 -33.99 -46.33
CA ALA A 6 -8.46 -34.26 -44.97
C ALA A 6 -6.92 -34.39 -44.95
N ALA A 7 -6.23 -33.54 -45.71
CA ALA A 7 -4.77 -33.58 -45.84
C ALA A 7 -4.14 -32.18 -45.81
N GLY A 8 -4.69 -31.26 -45.01
CA GLY A 8 -4.24 -29.86 -44.98
C GLY A 8 -4.02 -29.23 -43.60
N ALA A 9 -4.26 -29.95 -42.50
CA ALA A 9 -4.16 -29.35 -41.14
C ALA A 9 -2.99 -29.89 -40.30
N ALA A 10 -2.36 -31.00 -40.69
CA ALA A 10 -1.40 -31.70 -39.82
C ALA A 10 0.04 -31.16 -39.87
N TYR A 11 0.40 -30.34 -40.87
CA TYR A 11 1.78 -29.82 -41.01
C TYR A 11 1.93 -28.31 -40.74
N GLY A 12 0.83 -27.59 -40.49
CA GLY A 12 0.87 -26.14 -40.22
C GLY A 12 0.58 -25.73 -38.78
N GLY A 13 -0.11 -26.56 -37.99
CA GLY A 13 -0.62 -26.17 -36.66
C GLY A 13 0.10 -26.76 -35.45
N GLY A 14 0.82 -27.88 -35.62
CA GLY A 14 1.43 -28.60 -34.49
C GLY A 14 2.63 -27.86 -33.86
N SER A 15 3.47 -27.24 -34.68
CA SER A 15 4.62 -26.46 -34.22
C SER A 15 4.21 -25.11 -33.60
N ILE A 16 3.22 -24.43 -34.18
CA ILE A 16 2.67 -23.17 -33.63
C ILE A 16 1.98 -23.41 -32.28
N GLY A 17 1.23 -24.51 -32.15
CA GLY A 17 0.58 -24.88 -30.90
C GLY A 17 1.56 -25.26 -29.78
N LEU A 18 2.62 -26.01 -30.11
CA LEU A 18 3.67 -26.39 -29.15
C LEU A 18 4.53 -25.20 -28.71
N ILE A 19 4.91 -24.30 -29.63
CA ILE A 19 5.65 -23.08 -29.32
C ILE A 19 4.77 -22.13 -28.48
N GLY A 20 3.49 -21.99 -28.82
CA GLY A 20 2.53 -21.20 -28.06
C GLY A 20 2.33 -21.73 -26.64
N ALA A 21 2.15 -23.04 -26.47
CA ALA A 21 2.01 -23.66 -25.15
C ALA A 21 3.29 -23.55 -24.30
N ALA A 22 4.48 -23.71 -24.91
CA ALA A 22 5.75 -23.53 -24.23
C ALA A 22 5.97 -22.08 -23.79
N ALA A 23 5.65 -21.10 -24.64
CA ALA A 23 5.72 -19.68 -24.29
C ALA A 23 4.78 -19.32 -23.14
N VAL A 24 3.54 -19.84 -23.14
CA VAL A 24 2.59 -19.66 -22.04
C VAL A 24 3.09 -20.36 -20.77
N GLY A 25 3.67 -21.55 -20.87
CA GLY A 25 4.25 -22.27 -19.74
C GLY A 25 5.41 -21.53 -19.08
N VAL A 26 6.36 -21.02 -19.90
CA VAL A 26 7.47 -20.19 -19.42
C VAL A 26 6.95 -18.90 -18.81
N PHE A 27 5.99 -18.25 -19.45
CA PHE A 27 5.40 -17.03 -18.93
C PHE A 27 4.68 -17.23 -17.58
N LEU A 28 3.89 -18.30 -17.45
CA LEU A 28 3.25 -18.66 -16.19
C LEU A 28 4.28 -19.03 -15.12
N ALA A 29 5.36 -19.73 -15.49
CA ALA A 29 6.45 -20.05 -14.60
C ALA A 29 7.19 -18.79 -14.12
N GLU A 30 7.46 -17.83 -15.01
CA GLU A 30 8.05 -16.53 -14.64
C GLU A 30 7.12 -15.71 -13.77
N VAL A 31 5.81 -15.66 -14.06
CA VAL A 31 4.83 -15.00 -13.18
C VAL A 31 4.81 -15.68 -11.82
N GLN A 32 4.90 -17.00 -11.75
CA GLN A 32 4.89 -17.75 -10.51
C GLN A 32 6.20 -17.58 -9.73
N LEU A 33 7.34 -17.46 -10.43
CA LEU A 33 8.65 -17.15 -9.86
C LEU A 33 8.74 -15.69 -9.40
N ALA A 34 8.21 -14.73 -10.16
CA ALA A 34 8.09 -13.33 -9.77
C ALA A 34 7.14 -13.18 -8.56
N LYS A 35 6.01 -13.90 -8.56
CA LYS A 35 5.14 -14.00 -7.38
C LYS A 35 5.82 -14.65 -6.18
N ARG A 36 6.76 -15.58 -6.38
CA ARG A 36 7.58 -16.15 -5.29
C ARG A 36 8.72 -15.24 -4.85
N GLN A 37 9.30 -14.44 -5.74
CA GLN A 37 10.30 -13.42 -5.37
C GLN A 37 9.65 -12.25 -4.64
N VAL A 38 8.42 -11.88 -4.99
CA VAL A 38 7.65 -10.84 -4.32
C VAL A 38 6.89 -11.37 -3.09
N GLY A 39 6.45 -12.64 -3.11
CA GLY A 39 5.54 -13.22 -2.11
C GLY A 39 6.06 -14.43 -1.32
N GLY A 40 7.32 -14.82 -1.47
CA GLY A 40 7.88 -16.05 -0.88
C GLY A 40 8.79 -15.86 0.34
N GLY A 41 9.14 -14.62 0.70
CA GLY A 41 9.77 -14.32 1.99
C GLY A 41 8.74 -13.70 2.91
N THR A 42 8.72 -14.08 4.19
CA THR A 42 8.17 -13.20 5.22
C THR A 42 8.84 -11.85 5.04
N ALA A 43 8.10 -10.88 4.49
CA ALA A 43 8.66 -9.58 4.21
C ALA A 43 9.16 -9.04 5.56
N PRO A 44 10.43 -8.60 5.66
CA PRO A 44 11.02 -8.25 6.93
C PRO A 44 10.12 -7.23 7.63
N VAL A 45 9.91 -7.44 8.93
CA VAL A 45 9.08 -6.57 9.77
C VAL A 45 9.57 -5.13 9.58
N PRO A 46 8.69 -4.18 9.20
CA PRO A 46 9.09 -2.80 9.03
C PRO A 46 9.76 -2.26 10.30
N PRO A 47 10.84 -1.46 10.18
CA PRO A 47 11.46 -0.85 11.34
C PRO A 47 10.45 0.09 12.02
N SER A 48 10.30 -0.01 13.34
CA SER A 48 9.47 0.94 14.09
C SER A 48 10.07 2.34 13.99
N ALA A 49 9.24 3.30 13.59
CA ALA A 49 9.59 4.71 13.50
C ALA A 49 8.93 5.53 14.61
N ASP A 50 8.28 4.89 15.59
CA ASP A 50 7.69 5.62 16.71
C ASP A 50 8.77 6.37 17.49
N GLY A 51 8.50 7.64 17.79
CA GLY A 51 9.46 8.46 18.53
C GLY A 51 9.32 9.94 18.25
N ARG A 52 10.23 10.70 18.87
CA ARG A 52 10.29 12.15 18.75
C ARG A 52 11.29 12.58 17.68
N TYR A 53 10.81 13.40 16.76
CA TYR A 53 11.57 14.00 15.66
C TYR A 53 11.76 15.49 15.89
N GLY A 54 12.84 16.06 15.36
CA GLY A 54 13.12 17.50 15.48
C GLY A 54 13.46 17.94 16.91
N VAL A 55 14.17 17.12 17.68
CA VAL A 55 14.61 17.45 19.05
C VAL A 55 15.44 18.73 19.15
N ALA A 56 16.08 19.17 18.05
CA ALA A 56 16.77 20.46 17.99
C ALA A 56 15.82 21.66 18.13
N PHE A 57 14.54 21.47 17.82
CA PHE A 57 13.48 22.46 18.00
C PHE A 57 12.78 22.33 19.36
N ALA A 58 13.31 21.52 20.28
CA ALA A 58 12.75 21.39 21.61
C ALA A 58 12.83 22.74 22.34
N GLY A 59 11.66 23.34 22.53
CA GLY A 59 11.45 24.56 23.30
C GLY A 59 10.38 24.35 24.36
N PRO A 60 9.87 25.44 24.97
CA PRO A 60 8.79 25.37 25.96
C PRO A 60 7.44 24.91 25.38
N ASN A 61 7.31 24.88 24.05
CA ASN A 61 6.08 24.44 23.37
C ASN A 61 5.97 22.92 23.35
N ASP A 62 4.76 22.42 23.55
CA ASP A 62 4.46 20.99 23.44
C ASP A 62 4.76 20.46 22.03
N ALA A 63 5.27 19.23 21.98
CA ALA A 63 5.51 18.51 20.74
C ALA A 63 4.20 18.27 20.00
N MET A 64 4.19 18.50 18.69
CA MET A 64 3.08 18.14 17.83
C MET A 64 2.98 16.62 17.74
N ARG A 65 1.77 16.08 17.63
CA ARG A 65 1.52 14.65 17.58
C ARG A 65 1.08 14.26 16.18
N LEU A 66 1.86 13.39 15.55
CA LEU A 66 1.60 12.88 14.22
C LEU A 66 1.19 11.40 14.28
N GLY A 67 0.00 11.12 13.79
CA GLY A 67 -0.54 9.79 13.61
C GLY A 67 -0.29 9.26 12.19
N MET A 68 0.21 8.04 12.06
CA MET A 68 0.34 7.36 10.77
C MET A 68 -0.56 6.12 10.74
N LEU A 69 -1.43 6.05 9.74
CA LEU A 69 -2.37 4.95 9.49
C LEU A 69 -2.20 4.45 8.06
N GLY A 70 -2.51 3.17 7.83
CA GLY A 70 -2.55 2.62 6.49
C GLY A 70 -2.09 1.19 6.35
N ASP A 71 -1.57 0.89 5.16
CA ASP A 71 -1.08 -0.42 4.76
C ASP A 71 0.44 -0.58 4.92
N SER A 72 1.05 -1.47 4.14
CA SER A 72 2.49 -1.71 4.13
C SER A 72 3.29 -0.46 3.77
N THR A 73 2.76 0.41 2.90
CA THR A 73 3.44 1.65 2.53
C THR A 73 3.56 2.58 3.74
N ALA A 74 2.46 2.76 4.46
CA ALA A 74 2.41 3.56 5.68
C ALA A 74 3.30 2.97 6.80
N ALA A 75 3.35 1.64 6.90
CA ALA A 75 4.19 0.94 7.86
C ALA A 75 5.70 1.08 7.56
N GLY A 76 6.08 1.46 6.33
CA GLY A 76 7.49 1.52 5.91
C GLY A 76 8.01 0.18 5.38
N GLN A 77 7.15 -0.62 4.75
CA GLN A 77 7.57 -1.86 4.10
C GLN A 77 8.62 -1.60 3.03
N GLY A 78 9.73 -2.33 3.08
CA GLY A 78 10.83 -2.22 2.11
C GLY A 78 11.93 -1.24 2.51
N VAL A 79 11.75 -0.43 3.57
CA VAL A 79 12.84 0.39 4.10
C VAL A 79 13.68 -0.37 5.12
N ARG A 80 14.98 -0.05 5.19
CA ARG A 80 15.94 -0.72 6.09
C ARG A 80 16.17 0.04 7.40
N ARG A 81 15.85 1.34 7.44
CA ARG A 81 16.10 2.21 8.59
C ARG A 81 14.82 2.92 8.99
N ALA A 82 14.57 3.04 10.29
CA ALA A 82 13.40 3.74 10.84
C ALA A 82 13.27 5.18 10.30
N GLY A 83 14.38 5.90 10.19
CA GLY A 83 14.43 7.27 9.65
C GLY A 83 14.10 7.41 8.17
N GLN A 84 13.97 6.30 7.42
CA GLN A 84 13.59 6.29 6.01
C GLN A 84 12.13 5.91 5.80
N THR A 85 11.39 5.58 6.86
CA THR A 85 9.96 5.30 6.75
C THR A 85 9.21 6.57 6.35
N PRO A 86 8.08 6.48 5.63
CA PRO A 86 7.28 7.65 5.29
C PRO A 86 6.87 8.46 6.52
N GLY A 87 6.50 7.78 7.62
CA GLY A 87 6.20 8.44 8.89
C GLY A 87 7.38 9.27 9.41
N ALA A 88 8.59 8.72 9.44
CA ALA A 88 9.78 9.43 9.91
C ALA A 88 10.15 10.64 9.04
N LEU A 89 10.02 10.50 7.71
CA LEU A 89 10.27 11.59 6.77
C LEU A 89 9.26 12.72 6.93
N LEU A 90 7.98 12.38 7.08
CA LEU A 90 6.91 13.34 7.35
C LEU A 90 7.08 14.01 8.70
N ALA A 91 7.41 13.27 9.75
CA ALA A 91 7.65 13.81 11.09
C ALA A 91 8.85 14.76 11.10
N SER A 92 9.94 14.40 10.43
CA SER A 92 11.15 15.23 10.34
C SER A 92 10.89 16.51 9.53
N GLY A 93 10.19 16.39 8.39
CA GLY A 93 9.82 17.54 7.56
C GLY A 93 8.84 18.48 8.27
N LEU A 94 7.81 17.93 8.93
CA LEU A 94 6.86 18.69 9.73
C LEU A 94 7.57 19.41 10.87
N ALA A 95 8.49 18.74 11.56
CA ALA A 95 9.23 19.37 12.65
C ALA A 95 10.10 20.54 12.17
N ALA A 96 10.71 20.42 10.99
CA ALA A 96 11.51 21.48 10.39
C ALA A 96 10.67 22.66 9.92
N VAL A 97 9.50 22.43 9.33
CA VAL A 97 8.60 23.49 8.85
C VAL A 97 7.87 24.19 9.99
N ALA A 98 7.46 23.43 11.01
CA ALA A 98 6.74 23.97 12.16
C ALA A 98 7.67 24.51 13.27
N GLU A 99 8.99 24.30 13.14
CA GLU A 99 10.00 24.60 14.16
C GLU A 99 9.61 24.08 15.55
N ARG A 100 9.03 22.88 15.58
CA ARG A 100 8.52 22.21 16.79
C ARG A 100 8.83 20.72 16.74
N PRO A 101 9.10 20.06 17.88
CA PRO A 101 9.27 18.62 17.89
C PRO A 101 7.98 17.91 17.49
N VAL A 102 8.10 16.74 16.87
CA VAL A 102 6.98 15.91 16.45
C VAL A 102 7.08 14.53 17.07
N ASP A 103 6.08 14.13 17.84
CA ASP A 103 5.89 12.78 18.35
C ASP A 103 5.11 11.96 17.33
N LEU A 104 5.80 11.04 16.66
CA LEU A 104 5.21 10.14 15.67
C LEU A 104 4.71 8.87 16.35
N ARG A 105 3.48 8.47 16.01
CA ARG A 105 2.90 7.16 16.32
C ARG A 105 2.36 6.50 15.05
N ASN A 106 2.89 5.35 14.70
CA ASN A 106 2.49 4.54 13.56
C ASN A 106 1.66 3.33 13.99
N VAL A 107 0.41 3.27 13.52
CA VAL A 107 -0.52 2.15 13.76
C VAL A 107 -0.85 1.40 12.46
N ALA A 108 -0.16 1.74 11.36
CA ALA A 108 -0.32 1.07 10.09
C ALA A 108 0.02 -0.42 10.19
N LEU A 109 -0.70 -1.22 9.42
CA LEU A 109 -0.53 -2.67 9.40
C LEU A 109 -0.26 -3.14 7.97
N PRO A 110 0.88 -3.80 7.71
CA PRO A 110 1.13 -4.42 6.41
C PRO A 110 -0.02 -5.37 6.01
N GLY A 111 -0.51 -5.21 4.79
CA GLY A 111 -1.64 -5.99 4.27
C GLY A 111 -3.03 -5.45 4.65
N ALA A 112 -3.13 -4.38 5.45
CA ALA A 112 -4.41 -3.77 5.79
C ALA A 112 -5.17 -3.26 4.56
N ARG A 113 -6.48 -3.51 4.55
CA ARG A 113 -7.45 -2.93 3.62
C ARG A 113 -8.22 -1.83 4.34
N SER A 114 -9.03 -1.06 3.61
CA SER A 114 -9.78 0.05 4.19
C SER A 114 -10.70 -0.36 5.35
N ASP A 115 -11.17 -1.60 5.42
CA ASP A 115 -11.97 -2.11 6.55
C ASP A 115 -11.21 -2.18 7.89
N ASP A 116 -9.87 -2.26 7.87
CA ASP A 116 -9.01 -2.25 9.05
C ASP A 116 -8.82 -0.84 9.66
N LEU A 117 -9.20 0.23 8.94
CA LEU A 117 -9.03 1.60 9.42
C LEU A 117 -9.71 1.84 10.77
N GLU A 118 -10.86 1.21 11.02
CA GLU A 118 -11.59 1.37 12.27
C GLU A 118 -10.78 0.88 13.49
N ARG A 119 -10.04 -0.23 13.33
CA ARG A 119 -9.12 -0.75 14.34
C ARG A 119 -7.97 0.23 14.56
N GLN A 120 -7.37 0.73 13.48
CA GLN A 120 -6.23 1.66 13.55
C GLN A 120 -6.60 2.99 14.22
N VAL A 121 -7.74 3.58 13.86
CA VAL A 121 -8.27 4.79 14.52
C VAL A 121 -8.50 4.54 16.00
N SER A 122 -9.07 3.39 16.36
CA SER A 122 -9.33 3.06 17.76
C SER A 122 -8.04 2.90 18.58
N LEU A 123 -6.97 2.34 18.00
CA LEU A 123 -5.66 2.25 18.65
C LEU A 123 -5.02 3.63 18.89
N LEU A 124 -5.20 4.53 17.95
CA LEU A 124 -4.62 5.87 17.98
C LEU A 124 -5.38 6.80 18.93
N LEU A 125 -6.70 6.61 19.06
CA LEU A 125 -7.56 7.35 19.99
C LEU A 125 -7.77 6.63 21.35
N ALA A 126 -7.05 5.53 21.60
CA ALA A 126 -7.21 4.75 22.83
C ALA A 126 -6.83 5.54 24.10
N ASP A 127 -5.93 6.51 23.97
CA ASP A 127 -5.54 7.42 25.04
C ASP A 127 -6.04 8.85 24.73
N PRO A 128 -7.11 9.32 25.39
CA PRO A 128 -7.65 10.66 25.18
C PRO A 128 -6.64 11.79 25.47
N ALA A 129 -5.64 11.54 26.32
CA ALA A 129 -4.60 12.53 26.60
C ALA A 129 -3.57 12.65 25.47
N ARG A 130 -3.56 11.70 24.52
CA ARG A 130 -2.62 11.58 23.40
C ARG A 130 -3.30 11.61 22.03
N VAL A 131 -4.40 12.35 21.90
CA VAL A 131 -5.02 12.60 20.59
C VAL A 131 -4.00 13.27 19.66
N PRO A 132 -3.83 12.80 18.42
CA PRO A 132 -2.92 13.44 17.46
C PRO A 132 -3.45 14.76 16.91
N ASP A 133 -2.54 15.69 16.65
CA ASP A 133 -2.87 16.96 16.00
C ASP A 133 -3.06 16.76 14.49
N VAL A 134 -2.26 15.87 13.89
CA VAL A 134 -2.31 15.54 12.47
C VAL A 134 -2.27 14.03 12.29
N CYS A 135 -3.10 13.50 11.41
CA CYS A 135 -3.14 12.10 11.00
C CYS A 135 -2.93 11.99 9.49
N VAL A 136 -2.05 11.08 9.09
CA VAL A 136 -1.80 10.74 7.69
C VAL A 136 -2.30 9.32 7.45
N ILE A 137 -3.19 9.17 6.47
CA ILE A 137 -3.74 7.87 6.06
C ILE A 137 -3.17 7.53 4.68
N MET A 138 -2.39 6.46 4.58
CA MET A 138 -1.91 5.93 3.29
C MET A 138 -2.40 4.50 3.09
N ILE A 139 -3.51 4.35 2.35
CA ILE A 139 -4.20 3.08 2.18
C ILE A 139 -4.83 2.97 0.79
N GLY A 140 -4.98 1.74 0.30
CA GLY A 140 -5.76 1.43 -0.90
C GLY A 140 -5.10 0.41 -1.83
N ALA A 141 -3.80 0.16 -1.70
CA ALA A 141 -3.12 -0.84 -2.54
C ALA A 141 -3.70 -2.24 -2.33
N ASN A 142 -4.03 -2.59 -1.08
CA ASN A 142 -4.63 -3.88 -0.75
C ASN A 142 -6.10 -3.97 -1.14
N ASP A 143 -6.83 -2.85 -1.17
CA ASP A 143 -8.22 -2.83 -1.62
C ASP A 143 -8.30 -3.26 -3.08
N VAL A 144 -7.41 -2.74 -3.92
CA VAL A 144 -7.34 -3.10 -5.34
C VAL A 144 -6.88 -4.55 -5.51
N THR A 145 -5.82 -4.95 -4.82
CA THR A 145 -5.27 -6.31 -4.89
C THR A 145 -6.31 -7.37 -4.51
N HIS A 146 -7.21 -7.02 -3.58
CA HIS A 146 -8.26 -7.91 -3.10
C HIS A 146 -9.65 -7.61 -3.66
N ARG A 147 -9.75 -6.71 -4.65
CA ARG A 147 -11.01 -6.35 -5.36
C ARG A 147 -12.12 -5.90 -4.40
N MET A 148 -11.77 -5.13 -3.38
CA MET A 148 -12.75 -4.48 -2.50
C MET A 148 -13.57 -3.47 -3.32
N PRO A 149 -14.91 -3.46 -3.21
CA PRO A 149 -15.73 -2.46 -3.90
C PRO A 149 -15.32 -1.04 -3.49
N ALA A 150 -15.12 -0.16 -4.46
CA ALA A 150 -14.71 1.22 -4.19
C ALA A 150 -15.67 1.95 -3.24
N THR A 151 -16.97 1.65 -3.31
CA THR A 151 -17.97 2.18 -2.39
C THR A 151 -17.74 1.75 -0.94
N GLN A 152 -17.23 0.54 -0.72
CA GLN A 152 -16.88 0.04 0.61
C GLN A 152 -15.60 0.75 1.11
N SER A 153 -14.57 0.86 0.26
CA SER A 153 -13.33 1.57 0.59
C SER A 153 -13.59 3.02 0.99
N VAL A 154 -14.37 3.74 0.17
CA VAL A 154 -14.77 5.14 0.44
C VAL A 154 -15.57 5.26 1.73
N ARG A 155 -16.49 4.32 2.01
CA ARG A 155 -17.25 4.33 3.27
C ARG A 155 -16.34 4.17 4.48
N CYS A 156 -15.44 3.19 4.46
CA CYS A 156 -14.50 2.97 5.55
C CYS A 156 -13.58 4.18 5.77
N LEU A 157 -13.02 4.73 4.68
CA LEU A 157 -12.18 5.92 4.73
C LEU A 157 -12.94 7.14 5.27
N THR A 158 -14.17 7.37 4.81
CA THR A 158 -15.02 8.47 5.27
C THR A 158 -15.30 8.35 6.77
N THR A 159 -15.63 7.15 7.25
CA THR A 159 -15.85 6.90 8.69
C THR A 159 -14.58 7.19 9.50
N ALA A 160 -13.43 6.70 9.05
CA ALA A 160 -12.16 6.93 9.73
C ALA A 160 -11.79 8.43 9.79
N VAL A 161 -11.89 9.13 8.66
CA VAL A 161 -11.63 10.59 8.60
C VAL A 161 -12.58 11.34 9.52
N ARG A 162 -13.88 11.01 9.51
CA ARG A 162 -14.86 11.65 10.41
C ARG A 162 -14.51 11.43 11.87
N ARG A 163 -14.19 10.21 12.29
CA ARG A 163 -13.84 9.90 13.69
C ARG A 163 -12.60 10.67 14.15
N LEU A 164 -11.55 10.72 13.32
CA LEU A 164 -10.33 11.47 13.62
C LEU A 164 -10.60 12.98 13.72
N ARG A 165 -11.37 13.53 12.77
CA ARG A 165 -11.77 14.94 12.76
C ARG A 165 -12.61 15.31 13.98
N THR A 166 -13.57 14.45 14.37
CA THR A 166 -14.37 14.63 15.60
C THR A 166 -13.51 14.60 16.85
N ALA A 167 -12.42 13.83 16.86
CA ALA A 167 -11.47 13.82 17.97
C ALA A 167 -10.58 15.07 18.01
N GLY A 168 -10.56 15.90 16.95
CA GLY A 168 -9.77 17.13 16.87
C GLY A 168 -8.51 17.02 16.00
N ALA A 169 -8.28 15.90 15.33
CA ALA A 169 -7.13 15.72 14.46
C ALA A 169 -7.37 16.29 13.05
N GLU A 170 -6.40 17.01 12.51
CA GLU A 170 -6.30 17.29 11.08
C GLU A 170 -5.95 16.01 10.31
N VAL A 171 -6.56 15.78 9.15
CA VAL A 171 -6.39 14.52 8.40
C VAL A 171 -5.92 14.79 6.98
N VAL A 172 -4.84 14.12 6.59
CA VAL A 172 -4.30 14.07 5.23
C VAL A 172 -4.43 12.64 4.72
N VAL A 173 -5.00 12.46 3.53
CA VAL A 173 -5.13 11.14 2.90
C VAL A 173 -4.18 11.06 1.71
N GLY A 174 -3.16 10.21 1.82
CA GLY A 174 -2.34 9.78 0.70
C GLY A 174 -3.03 8.60 0.01
N THR A 175 -3.94 8.90 -0.91
CA THR A 175 -4.62 7.85 -1.69
C THR A 175 -3.65 7.17 -2.63
N CYS A 176 -3.84 5.86 -2.86
CA CYS A 176 -3.23 5.18 -3.98
C CYS A 176 -3.53 5.98 -5.26
N PRO A 177 -2.53 6.33 -6.10
CA PRO A 177 -2.83 6.99 -7.36
C PRO A 177 -3.78 6.10 -8.14
N ASP A 178 -4.66 6.71 -8.94
CA ASP A 178 -5.47 5.94 -9.90
C ASP A 178 -4.54 5.02 -10.69
N LEU A 179 -4.69 3.70 -10.51
CA LEU A 179 -3.86 2.69 -11.16
C LEU A 179 -4.08 2.69 -12.69
N GLY A 180 -5.10 3.40 -13.19
CA GLY A 180 -5.22 3.75 -14.61
C GLY A 180 -4.17 4.76 -15.10
N THR A 181 -3.46 5.44 -14.18
CA THR A 181 -2.47 6.50 -14.47
C THR A 181 -1.03 6.07 -14.18
N ILE A 182 -0.80 4.93 -13.50
CA ILE A 182 0.54 4.37 -13.26
C ILE A 182 0.91 3.37 -14.36
N GLU A 183 1.51 3.85 -15.46
CA GLU A 183 2.43 3.02 -16.26
C GLU A 183 3.75 2.92 -15.48
N PRO A 184 4.22 1.71 -15.07
CA PRO A 184 4.45 0.61 -15.99
C PRO A 184 4.14 -0.77 -15.37
N VAL A 185 2.93 -1.29 -15.58
CA VAL A 185 2.77 -2.75 -15.56
C VAL A 185 3.30 -3.25 -16.91
N TYR A 186 4.53 -3.75 -16.92
CA TYR A 186 5.12 -4.39 -18.10
C TYR A 186 4.21 -5.53 -18.58
N GLN A 187 4.10 -5.65 -19.91
CA GLN A 187 3.30 -6.71 -20.52
C GLN A 187 3.80 -8.07 -20.05
N PRO A 188 2.89 -9.03 -19.79
CA PRO A 188 1.51 -9.13 -20.28
C PRO A 188 0.44 -9.10 -19.18
N LEU A 189 0.75 -8.62 -17.97
CA LEU A 189 -0.23 -8.45 -16.88
C LEU A 189 -1.38 -7.47 -17.24
N ARG A 190 -1.18 -6.63 -18.27
CA ARG A 190 -2.23 -5.79 -18.89
C ARG A 190 -3.42 -6.56 -19.47
N TRP A 191 -3.27 -7.84 -19.80
CA TRP A 191 -4.34 -8.60 -20.45
C TRP A 191 -5.42 -9.08 -19.48
N LEU A 192 -5.14 -9.10 -18.17
CA LEU A 192 -6.05 -9.61 -17.13
C LEU A 192 -6.79 -8.51 -16.36
N ALA A 193 -6.55 -7.24 -16.69
CA ALA A 193 -7.09 -6.08 -15.98
C ALA A 193 -8.25 -5.38 -16.72
N ARG A 194 -9.00 -6.10 -17.57
CA ARG A 194 -10.27 -5.63 -18.14
C ARG A 194 -11.44 -6.09 -17.30
#